data_AF-A0A091C4K6-F1
#
_entry.id   AF-A0A091C4K6-F1
#
_cell.length_a   1.000
_cell.length_b   1.000
_cell.length_c   1.000
_cell.angle_alpha   90.00
_cell.angle_beta   90.00
_cell.angle_gamma   90.00
#
_symmetry.space_group_name_H-M   'P 1'
#
loop_
_entity.id
_entity.type
_entity.pdbx_description
1 polymer ?
#
loop_
_entity_poly.entity_id
_entity_poly.type
_entity_poly.pdbx_seq_one_letter_code
_entity_poly.pdbx_strand_id
1 'polypeptide(L)'
;MTTLSAALLLFLILDPLGNIPVFLGLLKPLPAARRRVVLARELLIALVVLFAFLWGGKYVLEAMHLRQESVSIAGGIVLFLIGLKMIFPSAEGMFGEVPDGEPFIVPMAIPLVAGPSGMAAVMLLAAQEPDRMGDWSLALTLAWLGTAALLFSATYLYKVLGMRVLTAVERLMGMLLVAISVQMLLDGVAAYLRAGLAG
;
A
#
# COMPACT_ATOMS: atom_id res chain seq x y z
N MET A 1 22.03 -7.50 -8.62
CA MET A 1 20.94 -8.53 -8.59
C MET A 1 20.33 -8.75 -9.99
N THR A 2 19.64 -9.86 -10.31
CA THR A 2 18.93 -9.98 -11.61
C THR A 2 17.59 -9.22 -11.57
N THR A 3 17.10 -8.78 -12.73
CA THR A 3 15.79 -8.13 -12.89
C THR A 3 14.64 -8.98 -12.36
N LEU A 4 14.68 -10.28 -12.63
CA LEU A 4 13.67 -11.23 -12.17
C LEU A 4 13.68 -11.38 -10.64
N SER A 5 14.86 -11.45 -10.02
CA SER A 5 14.96 -11.53 -8.56
C SER A 5 14.44 -10.27 -7.89
N ALA A 6 14.72 -9.09 -8.43
CA ALA A 6 14.15 -7.84 -7.91
C ALA A 6 12.64 -7.76 -8.13
N ALA A 7 12.12 -8.24 -9.26
CA ALA A 7 10.69 -8.30 -9.50
C ALA A 7 9.99 -9.22 -8.48
N LEU A 8 10.58 -10.37 -8.16
CA LEU A 8 10.05 -11.29 -7.15
C LEU A 8 10.10 -10.69 -5.74
N LEU A 9 11.20 -10.01 -5.39
CA LEU A 9 11.33 -9.31 -4.11
C LEU A 9 10.29 -8.20 -3.99
N LEU A 10 10.15 -7.35 -5.01
CA LEU A 10 9.15 -6.29 -5.05
C LEU A 10 7.73 -6.88 -5.00
N PHE A 11 7.45 -7.94 -5.75
CA PHE A 11 6.16 -8.62 -5.70
C PHE A 11 5.82 -9.14 -4.30
N LEU A 12 6.80 -9.72 -3.60
CA LEU A 12 6.62 -10.20 -2.23
C LEU A 12 6.41 -9.05 -1.24
N ILE A 13 7.16 -7.95 -1.41
CA ILE A 13 7.08 -6.75 -0.56
C ILE A 13 5.76 -6.00 -0.76
N LEU A 14 5.22 -5.97 -2.00
CA LEU A 14 3.92 -5.39 -2.30
C LEU A 14 2.74 -6.18 -1.69
N ASP A 15 3.04 -7.38 -1.17
CA ASP A 15 2.11 -8.30 -0.51
C ASP A 15 0.71 -8.33 -1.13
N PRO A 16 0.60 -8.73 -2.41
CA PRO A 16 -0.69 -8.73 -3.10
C PRO A 16 -1.68 -9.70 -2.45
N LEU A 17 -1.20 -10.76 -1.79
CA LEU A 17 -2.05 -11.75 -1.12
C LEU A 17 -2.67 -11.20 0.16
N GLY A 18 -1.87 -10.59 1.04
CA GLY A 18 -2.36 -9.94 2.26
C GLY A 18 -3.30 -8.77 1.96
N ASN A 19 -3.04 -8.07 0.85
CA ASN A 19 -3.85 -6.94 0.42
C ASN A 19 -5.22 -7.33 -0.15
N ILE A 20 -5.43 -8.56 -0.65
CA ILE A 20 -6.74 -9.03 -1.16
C ILE A 20 -7.86 -8.76 -0.16
N PRO A 21 -7.88 -9.37 1.04
CA PRO A 21 -9.00 -9.23 1.96
C PRO A 21 -9.23 -7.79 2.42
N VAL A 22 -8.17 -6.98 2.51
CA VAL A 22 -8.25 -5.56 2.84
C VAL A 22 -8.95 -4.79 1.72
N PHE A 23 -8.49 -4.92 0.47
CA PHE A 23 -9.17 -4.35 -0.69
C PHE A 23 -10.60 -4.85 -0.82
N LEU A 24 -10.85 -6.12 -0.48
CA LEU A 24 -12.17 -6.68 -0.59
C LEU A 24 -13.14 -6.07 0.44
N GLY A 25 -12.70 -5.85 1.68
CA GLY A 25 -13.45 -5.12 2.71
C GLY A 25 -13.69 -3.67 2.30
N LEU A 26 -12.63 -2.96 1.90
CA LEU A 26 -12.69 -1.56 1.49
C LEU A 26 -13.68 -1.28 0.36
N LEU A 27 -13.78 -2.20 -0.60
CA LEU A 27 -14.65 -2.08 -1.77
C LEU A 27 -16.05 -2.69 -1.58
N LYS A 28 -16.35 -3.28 -0.42
CA LYS A 28 -17.64 -3.89 -0.08
C LYS A 28 -18.87 -2.97 -0.26
N PRO A 29 -18.83 -1.66 0.08
CA PRO A 29 -19.99 -0.80 -0.09
C PRO A 29 -20.24 -0.36 -1.54
N LEU A 30 -19.33 -0.68 -2.49
CA LEU A 30 -19.44 -0.23 -3.88
C LEU A 30 -20.08 -1.28 -4.80
N PRO A 31 -20.83 -0.85 -5.84
CA PRO A 31 -21.32 -1.74 -6.89
C PRO A 31 -20.18 -2.48 -7.61
N ALA A 32 -20.39 -3.74 -8.00
CA ALA A 32 -19.37 -4.59 -8.62
C ALA A 32 -18.71 -3.99 -9.89
N ALA A 33 -19.45 -3.20 -10.67
CA ALA A 33 -18.92 -2.50 -11.84
C ALA A 33 -17.96 -1.36 -11.43
N ARG A 34 -18.31 -0.57 -10.41
CA ARG A 34 -17.51 0.55 -9.91
C ARG A 34 -16.29 0.08 -9.13
N ARG A 35 -16.37 -1.10 -8.50
CA ARG A 35 -15.26 -1.75 -7.80
C ARG A 35 -14.02 -1.94 -8.67
N ARG A 36 -14.18 -2.44 -9.90
CA ARG A 36 -13.04 -2.68 -10.82
C ARG A 36 -12.40 -1.36 -11.25
N VAL A 37 -13.20 -0.31 -11.46
CA VAL A 37 -12.71 1.03 -11.80
C VAL A 37 -11.90 1.62 -10.65
N VAL A 38 -12.42 1.53 -9.42
CA VAL A 38 -11.68 2.00 -8.23
C VAL A 38 -10.40 1.19 -8.04
N LEU A 39 -10.45 -0.15 -8.16
CA LEU A 39 -9.25 -0.99 -8.06
C LEU A 39 -8.19 -0.62 -9.10
N ALA A 40 -8.59 -0.42 -10.36
CA ALA A 40 -7.68 0.00 -11.43
C ALA A 40 -7.05 1.36 -11.12
N ARG A 41 -7.86 2.32 -10.65
CA ARG A 41 -7.41 3.66 -10.26
C ARG A 41 -6.41 3.59 -9.12
N GLU A 42 -6.69 2.85 -8.06
CA GLU A 42 -5.79 2.69 -6.91
C GLU A 42 -4.47 2.02 -7.32
N LEU A 43 -4.53 0.96 -8.13
CA LEU A 43 -3.32 0.31 -8.64
C LEU A 43 -2.49 1.25 -9.51
N LEU A 44 -3.12 2.08 -10.33
CA LEU A 44 -2.44 3.06 -11.16
C LEU A 44 -1.80 4.16 -10.30
N ILE A 45 -2.49 4.65 -9.26
CA ILE A 45 -1.92 5.61 -8.30
C ILE A 45 -0.70 4.98 -7.60
N ALA A 46 -0.80 3.74 -7.13
CA ALA A 46 0.32 3.04 -6.50
C ALA A 46 1.52 2.91 -7.45
N LEU A 47 1.27 2.57 -8.72
CA LEU A 47 2.32 2.48 -9.74
C LEU A 47 3.03 3.83 -9.93
N VAL A 48 2.27 4.91 -10.13
CA VAL A 48 2.81 6.25 -10.34
C VAL A 48 3.63 6.69 -9.13
N VAL A 49 3.14 6.44 -7.92
CA VAL A 49 3.86 6.78 -6.68
C VAL A 49 5.15 5.97 -6.57
N LEU A 50 5.12 4.65 -6.78
CA LEU A 50 6.32 3.83 -6.74
C LEU A 50 7.35 4.22 -7.80
N PHE A 51 6.91 4.58 -9.01
CA PHE A 51 7.78 5.12 -10.05
C PHE A 51 8.38 6.48 -9.65
N ALA A 52 7.58 7.38 -9.08
CA ALA A 52 8.06 8.66 -8.58
C ALA A 52 9.11 8.47 -7.48
N PHE A 53 8.92 7.50 -6.57
CA PHE A 53 9.91 7.18 -5.55
C PHE A 53 11.15 6.45 -6.07
N LEU A 54 11.00 5.59 -7.09
CA LEU A 54 12.11 4.91 -7.75
C LEU A 54 13.06 5.90 -8.44
N TRP A 55 12.50 6.86 -9.18
CA TRP A 55 13.29 7.81 -9.98
C TRP A 55 13.68 9.08 -9.22
N GLY A 56 12.79 9.54 -8.34
CA GLY A 56 12.89 10.85 -7.70
C GLY A 56 12.72 10.82 -6.19
N GLY A 57 12.50 9.66 -5.55
CA GLY A 57 12.10 9.58 -4.14
C GLY A 57 13.06 10.29 -3.20
N LYS A 58 14.36 10.04 -3.38
CA LYS A 58 15.42 10.73 -2.60
C LYS A 58 15.38 12.24 -2.80
N TYR A 59 15.28 12.72 -4.04
CA TYR A 59 15.23 14.15 -4.36
C TYR A 59 13.97 14.84 -3.83
N VAL A 60 12.82 14.18 -3.91
CA VAL A 60 11.54 14.71 -3.39
C VAL A 60 11.59 14.81 -1.86
N LEU A 61 12.09 13.78 -1.18
CA LEU A 61 12.28 13.77 0.26
C LEU A 61 13.24 14.89 0.70
N GLU A 62 14.40 15.01 0.05
CA GLU A 62 15.38 16.06 0.33
C GLU A 62 14.83 17.47 0.08
N ALA A 63 14.13 17.69 -1.04
CA ALA A 63 13.52 18.99 -1.35
C ALA A 63 12.51 19.41 -0.27
N MET A 64 11.71 18.46 0.24
CA MET A 64 10.74 18.70 1.30
C MET A 64 11.36 18.67 2.70
N HIS A 65 12.67 18.44 2.84
CA HIS A 65 13.36 18.22 4.11
C HIS A 65 12.71 17.10 4.96
N LEU A 66 12.08 16.13 4.30
CA LEU A 66 11.45 14.99 4.91
C LEU A 66 12.45 13.83 5.00
N ARG A 67 12.48 13.19 6.15
CA ARG A 67 13.24 11.95 6.31
C ARG A 67 12.37 10.75 5.94
N GLN A 68 13.00 9.66 5.52
CA GLN A 68 12.30 8.43 5.17
C GLN A 68 11.50 7.87 6.36
N GLU A 69 12.01 8.05 7.59
CA GLU A 69 11.34 7.67 8.83
C GLU A 69 10.01 8.40 9.00
N SER A 70 9.93 9.68 8.61
CA SER A 70 8.69 10.47 8.68
C SER A 70 7.61 9.91 7.75
N VAL A 71 7.99 9.45 6.55
CA VAL A 71 7.06 8.80 5.61
C VAL A 71 6.60 7.44 6.15
N SER A 72 7.49 6.68 6.78
CA SER A 72 7.13 5.41 7.44
C SER A 72 6.13 5.61 8.57
N ILE A 73 6.38 6.59 9.45
CA ILE A 73 5.50 6.96 10.56
C ILE A 73 4.13 7.41 10.03
N ALA A 74 4.09 8.29 9.02
CA ALA A 74 2.84 8.75 8.41
C ALA A 74 2.06 7.59 7.78
N GLY A 75 2.74 6.70 7.05
CA GLY A 75 2.13 5.49 6.49
C GLY A 75 1.56 4.57 7.57
N GLY A 76 2.27 4.40 8.68
CA GLY A 76 1.82 3.64 9.85
C GLY A 76 0.55 4.24 10.47
N ILE A 77 0.47 5.56 10.62
CA ILE A 77 -0.74 6.23 11.13
C ILE A 77 -1.94 5.97 10.21
N VAL A 78 -1.76 6.08 8.89
CA VAL A 78 -2.87 5.86 7.95
C VAL A 78 -3.32 4.39 7.96
N LEU A 79 -2.38 3.44 7.96
CA LEU A 79 -2.70 2.01 8.08
C LEU A 79 -3.40 1.69 9.41
N PHE A 80 -3.03 2.35 10.50
CA PHE A 80 -3.68 2.19 11.80
C PHE A 80 -5.15 2.63 11.73
N LEU A 81 -5.42 3.79 11.13
CA LEU A 81 -6.78 4.30 10.93
C LEU A 81 -7.61 3.39 10.02
N ILE A 82 -7.02 2.84 8.96
CA ILE A 82 -7.67 1.87 8.08
C ILE A 82 -8.02 0.60 8.85
N GLY A 83 -7.05 0.03 9.57
CA GLY A 83 -7.26 -1.18 10.38
C GLY A 83 -8.33 -0.98 11.46
N LEU A 84 -8.32 0.18 12.13
CA LEU A 84 -9.33 0.52 13.14
C LEU A 84 -10.74 0.60 12.55
N LYS A 85 -10.90 1.22 11.36
CA LYS A 85 -12.18 1.26 10.64
C LYS A 85 -12.66 -0.11 10.19
N MET A 86 -11.76 -1.04 9.85
CA MET A 86 -12.11 -2.42 9.49
C MET A 86 -12.56 -3.24 10.71
N ILE A 87 -11.96 -3.02 11.88
CA ILE A 87 -12.34 -3.69 13.14
C ILE A 87 -13.69 -3.14 13.63
N PHE A 88 -13.85 -1.82 13.62
CA PHE A 88 -15.02 -1.10 14.11
C PHE A 88 -15.68 -0.32 12.95
N PRO A 89 -16.42 -1.00 12.05
CA PRO A 89 -17.10 -0.33 10.96
C PRO A 89 -18.20 0.59 11.52
N SER A 90 -18.12 1.89 11.20
CA SER A 90 -19.16 2.87 11.51
C SER A 90 -20.41 2.67 10.65
N ALA A 91 -21.59 3.00 11.18
CA ALA A 91 -22.86 2.89 10.46
C ALA A 91 -22.94 3.82 9.23
N GLU A 92 -22.12 4.87 9.18
CA GLU A 92 -22.04 5.87 8.11
C GLU A 92 -21.18 5.42 6.90
N GLY A 93 -20.71 4.16 6.89
CA GLY A 93 -19.78 3.67 5.87
C GLY A 93 -18.35 4.17 6.09
N MET A 94 -17.36 3.45 5.53
CA MET A 94 -15.94 3.68 5.82
C MET A 94 -15.41 5.08 5.47
N PHE A 95 -16.15 5.90 4.72
CA PHE A 95 -15.73 7.25 4.32
C PHE A 95 -16.80 8.34 4.53
N GLY A 96 -17.87 8.06 5.28
CA GLY A 96 -18.97 9.02 5.48
C GLY A 96 -19.84 9.18 4.23
N GLU A 97 -21.12 9.46 4.42
CA GLU A 97 -22.00 9.84 3.31
C GLU A 97 -21.55 11.20 2.74
N VAL A 98 -21.05 11.20 1.50
CA VAL A 98 -21.07 12.40 0.67
C VAL A 98 -22.28 12.24 -0.26
N PRO A 99 -23.35 13.04 -0.09
CA PRO A 99 -24.43 13.09 -1.05
C PRO A 99 -23.84 13.62 -2.36
N ASP A 100 -23.81 12.77 -3.39
CA ASP A 100 -23.50 13.12 -4.78
C ASP A 100 -22.03 13.49 -5.15
N GLY A 101 -21.09 13.41 -4.21
CA GLY A 101 -19.66 13.66 -4.48
C GLY A 101 -18.88 12.37 -4.58
N GLU A 102 -18.12 12.18 -5.67
CA GLU A 102 -17.15 11.09 -5.80
C GLU A 102 -16.37 10.96 -4.48
N PRO A 103 -16.31 9.76 -3.87
CA PRO A 103 -15.60 9.64 -2.62
C PRO A 103 -14.17 10.06 -2.90
N PHE A 104 -13.75 11.15 -2.25
CA PHE A 104 -12.36 11.48 -2.01
C PHE A 104 -11.82 10.34 -1.12
N ILE A 105 -11.67 9.16 -1.75
CA ILE A 105 -10.92 8.05 -1.25
C ILE A 105 -9.52 8.62 -1.15
N VAL A 106 -9.14 9.03 0.05
CA VAL A 106 -7.74 9.25 0.41
C VAL A 106 -7.00 8.05 -0.20
N PRO A 107 -6.05 8.27 -1.12
CA PRO A 107 -5.56 7.19 -1.98
C PRO A 107 -5.06 6.03 -1.11
N MET A 108 -5.87 4.97 -1.05
CA MET A 108 -5.62 3.78 -0.24
C MET A 108 -4.43 3.00 -0.81
N ALA A 109 -4.17 3.21 -2.10
CA ALA A 109 -2.96 2.87 -2.81
C ALA A 109 -1.67 3.28 -2.07
N ILE A 110 -1.63 4.46 -1.46
CA ILE A 110 -0.39 5.03 -0.91
C ILE A 110 0.04 4.34 0.40
N PRO A 111 -0.85 4.04 1.36
CA PRO A 111 -0.48 3.27 2.54
C PRO A 111 -0.39 1.76 2.27
N LEU A 112 -1.29 1.21 1.45
CA LEU A 112 -1.52 -0.24 1.39
C LEU A 112 -0.68 -0.97 0.33
N VAL A 113 -0.51 -0.37 -0.85
CA VAL A 113 0.20 -1.00 -1.99
C VAL A 113 1.56 -0.36 -2.20
N ALA A 114 1.61 0.97 -2.26
CA ALA A 114 2.85 1.74 -2.26
C ALA A 114 3.29 2.06 -0.82
N GLY A 115 3.07 1.13 0.12
CA GLY A 115 3.43 1.32 1.52
C GLY A 115 4.92 1.64 1.69
N PRO A 116 5.32 2.16 2.85
CA PRO A 116 6.71 2.61 3.09
C PRO A 116 7.74 1.50 2.90
N SER A 117 7.39 0.22 3.08
CA SER A 117 8.24 -0.92 2.73
C SER A 117 8.51 -1.02 1.22
N GLY A 118 7.49 -0.79 0.39
CA GLY A 118 7.60 -0.72 -1.06
C GLY A 118 8.40 0.49 -1.52
N MET A 119 8.15 1.67 -0.92
CA MET A 119 8.93 2.88 -1.18
C MET A 119 10.41 2.69 -0.80
N ALA A 120 10.69 2.11 0.37
CA ALA A 120 12.03 1.81 0.82
C ALA A 120 12.75 0.83 -0.11
N ALA A 121 12.05 -0.20 -0.59
CA ALA A 121 12.62 -1.19 -1.50
C ALA A 121 13.01 -0.57 -2.84
N VAL A 122 12.14 0.24 -3.46
CA VAL A 122 12.46 0.90 -4.74
C VAL A 122 13.58 1.93 -4.58
N MET A 123 13.59 2.67 -3.47
CA MET A 123 14.67 3.62 -3.17
C MET A 123 16.01 2.91 -2.93
N LEU A 124 16.01 1.76 -2.23
CA LEU A 124 17.22 0.98 -2.01
C LEU A 124 17.79 0.42 -3.31
N LEU A 125 16.93 -0.11 -4.18
CA LEU A 125 17.34 -0.59 -5.51
C LEU A 125 17.93 0.53 -6.36
N ALA A 126 17.30 1.71 -6.35
CA ALA A 126 17.80 2.89 -7.04
C ALA A 126 19.14 3.39 -6.46
N ALA A 127 19.35 3.26 -5.14
CA ALA A 127 20.58 3.68 -4.48
C ALA A 127 21.75 2.69 -4.68
N GLN A 128 21.48 1.39 -4.76
CA GLN A 128 22.52 0.36 -4.89
C GLN A 128 23.11 0.26 -6.29
N GLU A 129 22.28 0.33 -7.34
CA GLU A 129 22.72 0.19 -8.73
C GLU A 129 22.04 1.26 -9.62
N PRO A 130 22.50 2.53 -9.58
CA PRO A 130 21.89 3.64 -10.32
C PRO A 130 21.94 3.48 -11.84
N ASP A 131 22.98 2.81 -12.36
CA ASP A 131 23.14 2.57 -13.80
C ASP A 131 22.10 1.59 -14.39
N ARG A 132 21.29 0.97 -13.53
CA ARG A 132 20.29 -0.06 -13.89
C ARG A 132 18.84 0.37 -13.63
N MET A 133 18.56 1.68 -13.63
CA MET A 133 17.21 2.21 -13.46
C MET A 133 16.18 1.65 -14.45
N GLY A 134 16.59 1.33 -15.68
CA GLY A 134 15.73 0.68 -16.68
C GLY A 134 15.31 -0.74 -16.26
N ASP A 135 16.25 -1.50 -15.72
CA ASP A 135 16.04 -2.85 -15.19
C ASP A 135 15.13 -2.83 -13.94
N TRP A 136 15.30 -1.84 -13.05
CA TRP A 136 14.43 -1.67 -11.88
C TRP A 136 13.02 -1.22 -12.24
N SER A 137 12.88 -0.37 -13.25
CA SER A 137 11.58 0.02 -13.79
C SER A 137 10.84 -1.18 -14.38
N LEU A 138 11.55 -2.04 -15.11
CA LEU A 138 11.00 -3.29 -15.64
C LEU A 138 10.59 -4.23 -14.49
N ALA A 139 11.46 -4.41 -13.50
CA ALA A 139 11.18 -5.25 -12.33
C ALA A 139 9.95 -4.78 -11.54
N LEU A 140 9.84 -3.47 -11.31
CA LEU A 140 8.70 -2.85 -10.65
C LEU A 140 7.42 -3.05 -11.47
N THR A 141 7.49 -2.87 -12.79
CA THR A 141 6.34 -3.08 -13.68
C THR A 141 5.88 -4.53 -13.68
N LEU A 142 6.80 -5.49 -13.69
CA LEU A 142 6.49 -6.92 -13.60
C LEU A 142 5.86 -7.29 -12.26
N ALA A 143 6.41 -6.79 -11.16
CA ALA A 143 5.85 -6.98 -9.82
C ALA A 143 4.44 -6.40 -9.73
N TRP A 144 4.24 -5.17 -10.22
CA TRP A 144 2.94 -4.53 -10.26
C TRP A 144 1.93 -5.27 -11.13
N LEU A 145 2.35 -5.76 -12.32
CA LEU A 145 1.48 -6.54 -13.20
C LEU A 145 1.02 -7.83 -12.52
N GLY A 146 1.92 -8.52 -11.82
CA GLY A 146 1.58 -9.70 -11.02
C GLY A 146 0.55 -9.37 -9.93
N THR A 147 0.80 -8.30 -9.17
CA THR A 147 -0.11 -7.81 -8.13
C THR A 147 -1.47 -7.42 -8.69
N ALA A 148 -1.50 -6.69 -9.79
CA ALA A 148 -2.72 -6.29 -10.47
C ALA A 148 -3.51 -7.50 -10.96
N ALA A 149 -2.87 -8.43 -11.67
CA ALA A 149 -3.52 -9.65 -12.16
C ALA A 149 -4.12 -10.47 -11.01
N LEU A 150 -3.41 -10.58 -9.90
CA LEU A 150 -3.85 -11.33 -8.72
C LEU A 150 -5.02 -10.63 -8.00
N LEU A 151 -4.97 -9.32 -7.80
CA LEU A 151 -6.06 -8.56 -7.19
C LEU A 151 -7.31 -8.51 -8.08
N PHE A 152 -7.14 -8.36 -9.40
CA PHE A 152 -8.26 -8.45 -10.35
C PHE A 152 -8.90 -9.84 -10.32
N SER A 153 -8.09 -10.91 -10.25
CA SER A 153 -8.60 -12.28 -10.08
C SER A 153 -9.29 -12.45 -8.73
N ALA A 154 -8.79 -11.81 -7.67
CA ALA A 154 -9.40 -11.87 -6.35
C ALA A 154 -10.74 -11.12 -6.24
N THR A 155 -11.04 -10.17 -7.14
CA THR A 155 -12.40 -9.60 -7.20
C THR A 155 -13.46 -10.64 -7.59
N TYR A 156 -13.08 -11.74 -8.26
CA TYR A 156 -13.97 -12.89 -8.45
C TYR A 156 -14.15 -13.70 -7.17
N LEU A 157 -13.14 -13.74 -6.29
CA LEU A 157 -13.22 -14.40 -4.98
C LEU A 157 -14.37 -13.84 -4.15
N TYR A 158 -14.71 -12.55 -4.28
CA TYR A 158 -15.85 -11.94 -3.60
C TYR A 158 -17.21 -12.55 -4.00
N LYS A 159 -17.34 -13.08 -5.23
CA LYS A 159 -18.56 -13.77 -5.65
C LYS A 159 -18.67 -15.16 -5.04
N VAL A 160 -17.53 -15.77 -4.70
CA VAL A 160 -17.44 -17.14 -4.17
C VAL A 160 -17.46 -17.14 -2.63
N LEU A 161 -16.82 -16.15 -2.00
CA LEU A 161 -16.75 -15.97 -0.56
C LEU A 161 -18.03 -15.29 -0.05
N GLY A 162 -18.82 -16.04 0.72
CA GLY A 162 -20.03 -15.50 1.35
C GLY A 162 -19.74 -14.32 2.27
N MET A 163 -20.71 -13.38 2.36
CA MET A 163 -20.64 -12.14 3.16
C MET A 163 -20.13 -12.33 4.61
N ARG A 164 -20.47 -13.44 5.25
CA ARG A 164 -20.06 -13.76 6.63
C ARG A 164 -18.56 -14.04 6.74
N VAL A 165 -18.02 -14.85 5.83
CA VAL A 165 -16.58 -15.19 5.79
C VAL A 165 -15.77 -13.93 5.50
N LEU A 166 -16.23 -13.14 4.52
CA LEU A 166 -15.53 -11.92 4.15
C LEU A 166 -15.44 -10.94 5.33
N THR A 167 -16.52 -10.77 6.09
CA THR A 167 -16.54 -9.87 7.26
C THR A 167 -15.61 -10.37 8.37
N ALA A 168 -15.50 -11.69 8.58
CA ALA A 168 -14.58 -12.26 9.56
C ALA A 168 -13.11 -12.06 9.15
N VAL A 169 -12.79 -12.32 7.87
CA VAL A 169 -11.44 -12.11 7.33
C VAL A 169 -11.08 -10.63 7.35
N GLU A 170 -12.00 -9.74 6.99
CA GLU A 170 -11.81 -8.29 7.07
C GLU A 170 -11.41 -7.83 8.48
N ARG A 171 -12.14 -8.27 9.51
CA ARG A 171 -11.79 -7.95 10.90
C ARG A 171 -10.43 -8.51 11.31
N LEU A 172 -10.12 -9.74 10.91
CA LEU A 172 -8.83 -10.35 11.16
C LEU A 172 -7.70 -9.53 10.53
N MET A 173 -7.86 -9.11 9.28
CA MET A 173 -6.88 -8.27 8.59
C MET A 173 -6.79 -6.88 9.20
N GLY A 174 -7.91 -6.30 9.64
CA GLY A 174 -7.90 -5.03 10.38
C GLY A 174 -7.03 -5.12 11.64
N MET A 175 -7.14 -6.22 12.40
CA MET A 175 -6.28 -6.48 13.57
C MET A 175 -4.80 -6.62 13.18
N LEU A 176 -4.50 -7.32 12.07
CA LEU A 176 -3.13 -7.42 11.56
C LEU A 176 -2.57 -6.07 11.10
N LEU A 177 -3.36 -5.26 10.38
CA LEU A 177 -2.96 -3.93 9.93
C LEU A 177 -2.65 -3.03 11.11
N VAL A 178 -3.47 -3.04 12.17
CA VAL A 178 -3.17 -2.30 13.40
C VAL A 178 -1.83 -2.74 14.00
N ALA A 179 -1.56 -4.05 14.06
CA ALA A 179 -0.28 -4.55 14.57
C ALA A 179 0.92 -4.12 13.70
N ILE A 180 0.81 -4.25 12.37
CA ILE A 180 1.84 -3.82 11.41
C ILE A 180 2.07 -2.31 11.51
N SER A 181 1.01 -1.53 11.67
CA SER A 181 1.08 -0.08 11.80
C SER A 181 1.83 0.36 13.05
N VAL A 182 1.56 -0.31 14.18
CA VAL A 182 2.27 -0.07 15.45
C VAL A 182 3.75 -0.44 15.29
N GLN A 183 4.05 -1.57 14.64
CA GLN A 183 5.43 -1.96 14.37
C GLN A 183 6.16 -0.90 13.52
N MET A 184 5.53 -0.41 12.45
CA MET A 184 6.10 0.64 11.60
C MET A 184 6.33 1.95 12.34
N LEU A 185 5.41 2.33 13.24
CA LEU A 185 5.56 3.48 14.13
C LEU A 185 6.77 3.30 15.06
N LEU A 186 6.90 2.15 15.71
CA LEU A 186 8.01 1.84 16.60
C LEU A 186 9.35 1.85 15.86
N ASP A 187 9.42 1.22 14.69
CA ASP A 187 10.63 1.17 13.86
C ASP A 187 11.02 2.57 13.36
N GLY A 188 10.05 3.37 12.92
CA GLY A 188 10.28 4.76 12.50
C GLY A 188 10.78 5.65 13.66
N VAL A 189 10.20 5.52 14.84
CA VAL A 189 10.65 6.24 16.05
C VAL A 189 12.03 5.79 16.48
N ALA A 190 12.31 4.49 16.49
CA ALA A 190 13.62 3.94 16.84
C ALA A 190 14.71 4.42 15.87
N ALA A 191 14.42 4.42 14.57
CA ALA A 191 15.32 4.94 13.54
C ALA A 191 15.57 6.45 13.72
N TYR A 192 14.51 7.22 13.99
CA TYR A 192 14.62 8.66 14.25
C TYR A 192 15.50 8.97 15.47
N LEU A 193 15.31 8.24 16.59
CA LEU A 193 16.11 8.42 17.80
C LEU A 193 17.57 8.04 17.60
N ARG A 194 17.87 6.95 16.89
CA ARG A 194 19.27 6.57 16.56
C ARG A 194 19.95 7.61 15.69
N ALA A 195 19.24 8.15 14.70
CA ALA A 195 19.77 9.22 13.84
C ALA A 195 20.04 10.52 14.63
N GLY A 196 19.29 10.80 15.69
CA GLY A 196 19.51 11.95 16.58
C GLY A 196 20.66 11.77 17.58
N LEU A 197 21.08 10.53 17.87
CA LEU A 197 22.19 10.22 18.77
C LEU A 197 23.55 10.11 18.05
N ALA A 198 23.55 10.02 16.72
CA ALA A 198 24.74 9.85 15.88
C ALA A 198 25.25 11.16 15.23
N GLY A 199 24.60 12.29 15.50
CA GLY A 199 25.02 13.64 15.08
C GLY A 199 25.33 14.51 16.28
#